data_AF-A0AAE1GYD4-F1
#
_entry.id   AF-A0AAE1GYD4-F1
#
_cell.length_a   1.000
_cell.length_b   1.000
_cell.length_c   1.000
_cell.angle_alpha   90.00
_cell.angle_beta   90.00
_cell.angle_gamma   90.00
#
_symmetry.space_group_name_H-M   'P 1'
#
loop_
_entity.id
_entity.type
_entity.pdbx_description
1 polymer ?
#
loop_
_entity_poly.entity_id
_entity_poly.type
_entity_poly.pdbx_seq_one_letter_code
_entity_poly.pdbx_strand_id
1 'polypeptide(L)'
;MDVTSSFCDCESDLDNNVKCQCGEEFDANEWWWEHAPCDSTVRLSCNQRGVLFNPVYSVGTAAVRGTMPLIQGRQYLWEIKMLSSIHGTDVVVGIGTANVDLTAHSRKFITLVGNDSESWGYSYRGDVIHNNNRRDYGPTFGKGSIVGVHLNMWTGCGIQYTKESGSLSYDLFHHGEFSCQIGYNNVLGSLT
;
A
#
# COMPACT_ATOMS: atom_id res chain seq x y z
N MET A 1 0.26 -23.33 14.34
CA MET A 1 -0.40 -23.19 13.03
C MET A 1 -1.33 -22.00 13.17
N ASP A 2 -0.83 -20.79 12.90
CA ASP A 2 -1.72 -19.63 12.84
C ASP A 2 -2.46 -19.71 11.53
N VAL A 3 -3.76 -20.00 11.62
CA VAL A 3 -4.68 -19.77 10.51
C VAL A 3 -4.76 -18.25 10.40
N THR A 4 -4.09 -17.68 9.40
CA THR A 4 -4.26 -16.27 9.07
C THR A 4 -5.73 -16.05 8.77
N SER A 5 -6.48 -15.45 9.70
CA SER A 5 -7.87 -15.09 9.48
C SER A 5 -7.94 -14.08 8.32
N SER A 6 -8.72 -14.39 7.30
CA SER A 6 -9.11 -13.44 6.27
C SER A 6 -10.22 -12.55 6.84
N PHE A 7 -10.07 -11.23 6.72
CA PHE A 7 -11.19 -10.31 7.00
C PHE A 7 -12.29 -10.50 5.96
N CYS A 8 -11.89 -10.73 4.71
CA CYS A 8 -12.78 -10.96 3.58
C CYS A 8 -12.52 -12.29 2.90
N ASP A 9 -13.57 -13.08 2.74
CA ASP A 9 -13.57 -14.25 1.87
C ASP A 9 -14.02 -13.87 0.46
N CYS A 10 -13.12 -13.21 -0.27
CA CYS A 10 -13.36 -12.82 -1.66
C CYS A 10 -13.11 -14.02 -2.59
N GLU A 11 -14.16 -14.45 -3.30
CA GLU A 11 -14.05 -15.41 -4.41
C GLU A 11 -13.95 -14.69 -5.75
N SER A 12 -13.18 -15.26 -6.68
CA SER A 12 -13.09 -14.78 -8.05
C SER A 12 -14.13 -15.47 -8.91
N ASP A 13 -14.86 -14.71 -9.73
CA ASP A 13 -15.71 -15.29 -10.76
C ASP A 13 -14.86 -16.00 -11.84
N LEU A 14 -15.50 -16.80 -12.70
CA LEU A 14 -14.85 -17.56 -13.79
C LEU A 14 -13.96 -16.71 -14.72
N ASP A 15 -14.21 -15.40 -14.79
CA ASP A 15 -13.43 -14.42 -15.58
C ASP A 15 -12.29 -13.75 -14.79
N ASN A 16 -11.92 -14.26 -13.61
CA ASN A 16 -10.99 -13.64 -12.66
C ASN A 16 -11.40 -12.22 -12.19
N ASN A 17 -12.67 -11.85 -12.37
CA ASN A 17 -13.23 -10.63 -11.81
C ASN A 17 -13.56 -10.87 -10.34
N VAL A 18 -12.77 -10.28 -9.44
CA VAL A 18 -13.04 -10.32 -8.00
C VAL A 18 -14.04 -9.22 -7.68
N LYS A 19 -15.32 -9.57 -7.52
CA LYS A 19 -16.34 -8.68 -6.96
C LYS A 19 -16.40 -8.89 -5.45
N CYS A 20 -15.72 -8.05 -4.68
CA CYS A 20 -15.66 -8.19 -3.23
C CYS A 20 -15.91 -6.88 -2.48
N GLN A 21 -17.10 -6.75 -1.89
CA GLN A 21 -17.59 -5.51 -1.26
C GLN A 21 -17.46 -5.47 0.27
N CYS A 22 -16.88 -6.49 0.91
CA CYS A 22 -16.60 -6.47 2.36
C CYS A 22 -15.84 -5.19 2.77
N GLY A 23 -16.17 -4.54 3.88
CA GLY A 23 -15.47 -3.31 4.30
C GLY A 23 -15.60 -2.12 3.34
N GLU A 24 -16.48 -2.16 2.33
CA GLU A 24 -16.83 -1.01 1.47
C GLU A 24 -18.22 -0.46 1.85
N GLU A 25 -18.49 -0.34 3.16
CA GLU A 25 -19.79 0.10 3.67
C GLU A 25 -20.05 1.60 3.44
N PHE A 26 -18.98 2.38 3.24
CA PHE A 26 -19.04 3.82 3.01
C PHE A 26 -18.60 4.15 1.58
N ASP A 27 -19.49 4.77 0.79
CA ASP A 27 -19.17 5.25 -0.56
C ASP A 27 -18.61 6.69 -0.50
N ALA A 28 -17.49 6.85 0.21
CA ALA A 28 -16.77 8.11 0.34
C ALA A 28 -15.36 7.95 -0.23
N ASN A 29 -15.24 8.04 -1.56
CA ASN A 29 -13.97 7.89 -2.27
C ASN A 29 -13.44 9.25 -2.73
N GLU A 30 -12.45 9.80 -2.04
CA GLU A 30 -11.83 11.10 -2.37
C GLU A 30 -10.60 10.98 -3.28
N TRP A 31 -10.06 9.77 -3.48
CA TRP A 31 -8.86 9.52 -4.26
C TRP A 31 -8.93 8.20 -5.05
N TRP A 32 -8.09 8.08 -6.07
CA TRP A 32 -7.96 6.90 -6.92
C TRP A 32 -6.50 6.70 -7.32
N TRP A 33 -6.18 5.57 -7.96
CA TRP A 33 -4.84 5.33 -8.49
C TRP A 33 -4.61 6.15 -9.77
N GLU A 34 -3.43 6.75 -9.91
CA GLU A 34 -2.99 7.46 -11.11
C GLU A 34 -2.93 6.53 -12.32
N HIS A 35 -3.23 7.08 -13.50
CA HIS A 35 -3.16 6.35 -14.76
C HIS A 35 -1.76 5.78 -15.00
N ALA A 36 -1.69 4.47 -15.23
CA ALA A 36 -0.50 3.81 -15.75
C ALA A 36 -0.58 3.74 -17.29
N PRO A 37 0.55 3.84 -18.01
CA PRO A 37 0.59 3.62 -19.46
C PRO A 37 -0.01 2.27 -19.86
N CYS A 38 -0.59 2.17 -21.05
CA CYS A 38 -1.25 0.93 -21.53
C CYS A 38 -0.32 -0.30 -21.56
N ASP A 39 0.98 -0.11 -21.79
CA ASP A 39 2.00 -1.18 -21.81
C ASP A 39 2.68 -1.41 -20.46
N SER A 40 2.08 -0.93 -19.36
CA SER A 40 2.69 -1.02 -18.03
C SER A 40 2.46 -2.38 -17.36
N THR A 41 3.26 -2.66 -16.35
CA THR A 41 3.10 -3.79 -15.43
C THR A 41 1.92 -3.60 -14.47
N VAL A 42 1.03 -2.63 -14.71
CA VAL A 42 -0.07 -2.25 -13.83
C VAL A 42 -1.35 -2.15 -14.66
N ARG A 43 -2.41 -2.85 -14.23
CA ARG A 43 -3.74 -2.75 -14.83
C ARG A 43 -4.73 -2.24 -13.80
N LEU A 44 -5.36 -1.10 -14.07
CA LEU A 44 -6.38 -0.51 -13.20
C LEU A 44 -7.76 -1.12 -13.49
N SER A 45 -8.60 -1.21 -12.46
CA SER A 45 -9.99 -1.69 -12.54
C SER A 45 -10.89 -0.91 -11.55
N CYS A 46 -12.18 -1.23 -11.51
CA CYS A 46 -13.13 -0.66 -10.54
C CYS A 46 -13.11 0.88 -10.46
N ASN A 47 -13.14 1.55 -11.62
CA ASN A 47 -13.00 3.02 -11.73
C ASN A 47 -11.71 3.54 -11.07
N GLN A 48 -10.58 2.88 -11.36
CA GLN A 48 -9.24 3.23 -10.85
C GLN A 48 -9.06 3.05 -9.33
N ARG A 49 -9.95 2.27 -8.68
CA ARG A 49 -9.78 1.88 -7.27
C ARG A 49 -9.11 0.52 -7.11
N GLY A 50 -9.26 -0.35 -8.11
CA GLY A 50 -8.58 -1.64 -8.16
C GLY A 50 -7.28 -1.55 -8.93
N VAL A 51 -6.26 -2.26 -8.44
CA VAL A 51 -4.97 -2.40 -9.13
C VAL A 51 -4.59 -3.87 -9.22
N LEU A 52 -4.20 -4.29 -10.42
CA LEU A 52 -3.61 -5.60 -10.68
C LEU A 52 -2.18 -5.40 -11.20
N PHE A 53 -1.21 -5.89 -10.46
CA PHE A 53 0.20 -5.83 -10.82
C PHE A 53 0.61 -7.08 -11.62
N ASN A 54 1.49 -6.91 -12.60
CA ASN A 54 2.07 -7.95 -13.43
C ASN A 54 1.01 -8.96 -13.97
N PRO A 55 -0.03 -8.49 -14.69
CA PRO A 55 -1.19 -9.32 -15.04
C PRO A 55 -0.90 -10.50 -15.98
N VAL A 56 0.23 -10.49 -16.70
CA VAL A 56 0.63 -11.57 -17.62
C VAL A 56 1.79 -12.37 -17.03
N TYR A 57 2.89 -11.70 -16.71
CA TYR A 57 4.05 -12.25 -15.99
C TYR A 57 4.83 -11.11 -15.34
N SER A 58 5.60 -11.41 -14.30
CA SER A 58 6.47 -10.41 -13.67
C SER A 58 7.79 -10.26 -14.44
N VAL A 59 8.14 -9.02 -14.77
CA VAL A 59 9.42 -8.64 -15.40
C VAL A 59 10.30 -7.81 -14.46
N GLY A 60 9.79 -7.51 -13.27
CA GLY A 60 10.39 -6.63 -12.30
C GLY A 60 9.32 -6.03 -11.38
N THR A 61 9.73 -4.99 -10.66
CA THR A 61 8.89 -4.35 -9.66
C THR A 61 7.87 -3.44 -10.34
N ALA A 62 6.60 -3.61 -9.99
CA ALA A 62 5.50 -2.77 -10.42
C ALA A 62 5.03 -1.90 -9.26
N ALA A 63 4.71 -0.65 -9.53
CA ALA A 63 4.24 0.29 -8.51
C ALA A 63 3.20 1.25 -9.09
N VAL A 64 2.34 1.76 -8.22
CA VAL A 64 1.30 2.74 -8.54
C VAL A 64 1.24 3.79 -7.45
N ARG A 65 0.80 4.99 -7.82
CA ARG A 65 0.64 6.15 -6.94
C ARG A 65 -0.81 6.62 -6.94
N GLY A 66 -1.29 7.10 -5.80
CA GLY A 66 -2.62 7.71 -5.67
C GLY A 66 -2.65 9.16 -6.19
N THR A 67 -3.81 9.63 -6.63
CA THR A 67 -4.00 10.97 -7.23
C THR A 67 -4.04 12.13 -6.23
N MET A 68 -4.23 11.82 -4.94
CA MET A 68 -4.42 12.85 -3.93
C MET A 68 -3.10 13.23 -3.25
N PRO A 69 -2.64 14.48 -3.40
CA PRO A 69 -1.46 14.95 -2.70
C PRO A 69 -1.74 15.09 -1.19
N LEU A 70 -0.83 14.56 -0.39
CA LEU A 70 -0.87 14.63 1.07
C LEU A 70 -0.10 15.88 1.51
N ILE A 71 -0.84 16.86 2.07
CA ILE A 71 -0.35 18.21 2.40
C ILE A 71 -0.28 18.45 3.91
N GLN A 72 0.65 19.32 4.31
CA GLN A 72 0.89 19.65 5.72
C GLN A 72 -0.34 20.29 6.39
N GLY A 73 -0.50 20.05 7.69
CA GLY A 73 -1.64 20.56 8.47
C GLY A 73 -2.91 19.73 8.36
N ARG A 74 -2.82 18.48 7.87
CA ARG A 74 -3.96 17.56 7.71
C ARG A 74 -3.69 16.18 8.29
N GLN A 75 -4.78 15.42 8.45
CA GLN A 75 -4.73 13.98 8.71
C GLN A 75 -5.43 13.25 7.57
N TYR A 76 -4.92 12.06 7.26
CA TYR A 76 -5.45 11.21 6.21
C TYR A 76 -5.64 9.81 6.74
N LEU A 77 -6.78 9.21 6.42
CA LEU A 77 -7.03 7.80 6.64
C LEU A 77 -7.44 7.16 5.32
N TRP A 78 -6.86 6.03 5.00
CA TRP A 78 -7.27 5.21 3.87
C TRP A 78 -7.04 3.74 4.16
N GLU A 79 -7.76 2.89 3.43
CA GLU A 79 -7.67 1.44 3.57
C GLU A 79 -7.32 0.82 2.22
N ILE A 80 -6.42 -0.17 2.24
CA ILE A 80 -6.07 -0.98 1.09
C ILE A 80 -6.49 -2.42 1.33
N LYS A 81 -7.39 -2.92 0.50
CA LYS A 81 -7.87 -4.31 0.54
C LYS A 81 -7.06 -5.21 -0.38
N MET A 82 -6.62 -6.34 0.14
CA MET A 82 -5.85 -7.34 -0.60
C MET A 82 -6.81 -8.36 -1.25
N LEU A 83 -7.05 -8.22 -2.56
CA LEU A 83 -8.06 -9.02 -3.28
C LEU A 83 -7.55 -10.39 -3.76
N SER A 84 -6.25 -10.52 -4.00
CA SER A 84 -5.62 -11.73 -4.52
C SER A 84 -4.56 -12.27 -3.57
N SER A 85 -4.20 -13.53 -3.76
CA SER A 85 -3.02 -14.10 -3.13
C SER A 85 -1.75 -13.36 -3.57
N ILE A 86 -0.80 -13.23 -2.64
CA ILE A 86 0.49 -12.60 -2.91
C ILE A 86 1.41 -13.65 -3.52
N HIS A 87 1.83 -13.42 -4.76
CA HIS A 87 2.71 -14.31 -5.51
C HIS A 87 4.09 -13.71 -5.81
N GLY A 88 4.38 -12.52 -5.27
CA GLY A 88 5.66 -11.84 -5.40
C GLY A 88 6.62 -12.11 -4.24
N THR A 89 7.84 -11.62 -4.38
CA THR A 89 8.85 -11.64 -3.31
C THR A 89 8.57 -10.58 -2.25
N ASP A 90 7.93 -9.47 -2.65
CA ASP A 90 7.51 -8.41 -1.76
C ASP A 90 6.24 -7.69 -2.24
N VAL A 91 5.41 -7.27 -1.28
CA VAL A 91 4.26 -6.38 -1.47
C VAL A 91 4.35 -5.33 -0.40
N VAL A 92 4.30 -4.05 -0.79
CA VAL A 92 4.46 -2.93 0.13
C VAL A 92 3.41 -1.86 -0.15
N VAL A 93 2.72 -1.43 0.90
CA VAL A 93 1.81 -0.27 0.92
C VAL A 93 2.51 0.86 1.66
N GLY A 94 2.38 2.10 1.20
CA GLY A 94 3.03 3.20 1.89
C GLY A 94 2.75 4.57 1.34
N ILE A 95 3.67 5.49 1.61
CA ILE A 95 3.68 6.84 1.08
C ILE A 95 5.05 7.15 0.47
N GLY A 96 5.08 8.14 -0.41
CA GLY A 96 6.35 8.71 -0.86
C GLY A 96 6.19 10.10 -1.40
N THR A 97 7.33 10.79 -1.51
CA THR A 97 7.42 12.13 -2.07
C THR A 97 7.18 12.11 -3.59
N ALA A 98 7.03 13.30 -4.18
CA ALA A 98 7.00 13.45 -5.63
C ALA A 98 8.27 12.92 -6.33
N ASN A 99 9.39 12.79 -5.62
CA ASN A 99 10.68 12.37 -6.18
C ASN A 99 10.80 10.85 -6.38
N VAL A 100 9.86 10.06 -5.86
CA VAL A 100 9.86 8.61 -6.07
C VAL A 100 9.68 8.32 -7.56
N ASP A 101 10.68 7.71 -8.18
CA ASP A 101 10.61 7.20 -9.55
C ASP A 101 10.02 5.78 -9.56
N LEU A 102 8.74 5.68 -9.95
CA LEU A 102 8.02 4.40 -10.04
C LEU A 102 8.54 3.49 -11.16
N THR A 103 9.31 4.03 -12.10
CA THR A 103 9.75 3.34 -13.33
C THR A 103 11.21 2.90 -13.31
N ALA A 104 12.03 3.52 -12.44
CA ALA A 104 13.48 3.26 -12.31
C ALA A 104 13.84 1.77 -12.15
N HIS A 105 12.91 0.96 -11.63
CA HIS A 105 13.13 -0.44 -11.30
C HIS A 105 12.18 -1.41 -12.01
N SER A 106 11.55 -0.97 -13.10
CA SER A 106 10.60 -1.78 -13.89
C SER A 106 11.15 -3.10 -14.43
N ARG A 107 12.47 -3.26 -14.52
CA ARG A 107 13.16 -4.51 -14.94
C ARG A 107 14.03 -5.15 -13.86
N LYS A 108 13.81 -4.79 -12.60
CA LYS A 108 14.55 -5.32 -11.44
C LYS A 108 13.57 -5.79 -10.38
N PHE A 109 13.91 -6.88 -9.70
CA PHE A 109 13.15 -7.38 -8.57
C PHE A 109 13.72 -6.76 -7.29
N ILE A 110 13.14 -5.65 -6.84
CA ILE A 110 13.53 -4.97 -5.60
C ILE A 110 12.29 -4.57 -4.80
N THR A 111 12.46 -4.31 -3.52
CA THR A 111 11.47 -3.55 -2.76
C THR A 111 11.56 -2.09 -3.19
N LEU A 112 10.54 -1.53 -3.87
CA LEU A 112 10.59 -0.14 -4.35
C LEU A 112 10.24 0.86 -3.24
N VAL A 113 9.10 0.64 -2.57
CA VAL A 113 8.62 1.54 -1.51
C VAL A 113 9.43 1.29 -0.23
N GLY A 114 10.07 2.33 0.29
CA GLY A 114 10.99 2.26 1.43
C GLY A 114 12.45 1.97 1.07
N ASN A 115 12.78 1.84 -0.23
CA ASN A 115 14.15 1.56 -0.67
C ASN A 115 15.12 2.71 -0.45
N ASP A 116 14.61 3.94 -0.43
CA ASP A 116 15.38 5.18 -0.35
C ASP A 116 14.78 6.12 0.71
N SER A 117 15.28 7.35 0.75
CA SER A 117 14.79 8.40 1.64
C SER A 117 13.45 9.00 1.22
N GLU A 118 12.97 8.71 0.01
CA GLU A 118 11.81 9.36 -0.58
C GLU A 118 10.51 8.60 -0.33
N SER A 119 10.58 7.43 0.30
CA SER A 119 9.41 6.58 0.56
C SER A 119 9.47 5.83 1.89
N TRP A 120 8.28 5.51 2.41
CA TRP A 120 8.06 4.74 3.63
C TRP A 120 6.99 3.70 3.35
N GLY A 121 7.24 2.46 3.76
CA GLY A 121 6.36 1.34 3.42
C GLY A 121 6.11 0.37 4.57
N TYR A 122 5.01 -0.36 4.46
CA TYR A 122 4.64 -1.51 5.26
C TYR A 122 4.53 -2.74 4.35
N SER A 123 5.40 -3.72 4.60
CA SER A 123 5.47 -4.95 3.81
C SER A 123 4.47 -5.98 4.31
N TYR A 124 4.00 -6.84 3.39
CA TYR A 124 3.15 -7.98 3.70
C TYR A 124 3.74 -8.95 4.72
N ARG A 125 5.06 -8.87 4.94
CA ARG A 125 5.79 -9.63 5.97
C ARG A 125 5.64 -9.06 7.39
N GLY A 126 5.01 -7.90 7.56
CA GLY A 126 4.88 -7.25 8.87
C GLY A 126 5.98 -6.24 9.19
N ASP A 127 6.88 -5.96 8.24
CA ASP A 127 7.98 -4.99 8.42
C ASP A 127 7.58 -3.57 7.98
N VAL A 128 8.04 -2.55 8.70
CA VAL A 128 8.17 -1.19 8.14
C VAL A 128 9.52 -1.01 7.47
N ILE A 129 9.52 -0.29 6.34
CA ILE A 129 10.68 -0.13 5.46
C ILE A 129 10.90 1.35 5.14
N HIS A 130 12.13 1.80 5.33
CA HIS A 130 12.57 3.13 4.91
C HIS A 130 14.10 3.17 4.76
N ASN A 131 14.60 3.86 3.73
CA ASN A 131 16.03 3.94 3.43
C ASN A 131 16.71 2.57 3.40
N ASN A 132 16.05 1.59 2.77
CA ASN A 132 16.47 0.18 2.67
C ASN A 132 16.68 -0.53 4.03
N ASN A 133 16.16 0.04 5.13
CA ASN A 133 16.18 -0.57 6.45
C ASN A 133 14.80 -1.11 6.79
N ARG A 134 14.76 -2.39 7.18
CA ARG A 134 13.55 -3.08 7.64
C ARG A 134 13.53 -3.16 9.16
N ARG A 135 12.35 -2.99 9.74
CA ARG A 135 12.10 -3.20 11.17
C ARG A 135 10.78 -3.93 11.35
N ASP A 136 10.78 -4.93 12.21
CA ASP A 136 9.56 -5.61 12.63
C ASP A 136 8.59 -4.58 13.24
N TYR A 137 7.32 -4.69 12.90
CA TYR A 137 6.30 -3.70 13.26
C TYR A 137 4.96 -4.33 13.61
N GLY A 138 4.44 -5.20 12.74
CA GLY A 138 3.06 -5.65 12.84
C GLY A 138 2.80 -7.00 12.18
N PRO A 139 1.53 -7.44 12.14
CA PRO A 139 1.17 -8.74 11.60
C PRO A 139 1.33 -8.80 10.07
N THR A 140 1.64 -9.99 9.57
CA THR A 140 1.60 -10.24 8.12
C THR A 140 0.20 -10.02 7.55
N PHE A 141 0.13 -9.62 6.28
CA PHE A 141 -1.12 -9.46 5.54
C PHE A 141 -1.08 -10.19 4.21
N GLY A 142 -2.25 -10.55 3.69
CA GLY A 142 -2.39 -11.32 2.46
C GLY A 142 -3.82 -11.26 1.93
N LYS A 143 -4.20 -12.19 1.05
CA LYS A 143 -5.56 -12.24 0.48
C LYS A 143 -6.61 -12.11 1.59
N GLY A 144 -7.58 -11.24 1.38
CA GLY A 144 -8.67 -10.98 2.31
C GLY A 144 -8.32 -10.06 3.47
N SER A 145 -7.07 -9.59 3.59
CA SER A 145 -6.70 -8.57 4.60
C SER A 145 -7.09 -7.17 4.14
N ILE A 146 -7.45 -6.31 5.10
CA ILE A 146 -7.53 -4.86 4.92
C ILE A 146 -6.40 -4.22 5.72
N VAL A 147 -5.59 -3.40 5.04
CA VAL A 147 -4.52 -2.61 5.65
C VAL A 147 -5.00 -1.17 5.77
N GLY A 148 -5.24 -0.71 6.99
CA GLY A 148 -5.57 0.69 7.28
C GLY A 148 -4.31 1.51 7.46
N VAL A 149 -4.26 2.71 6.89
CA VAL A 149 -3.16 3.66 7.02
C VAL A 149 -3.67 4.97 7.59
N HIS A 150 -3.01 5.45 8.64
CA HIS A 150 -3.26 6.76 9.23
C HIS A 150 -2.00 7.61 9.13
N LEU A 151 -2.13 8.76 8.47
CA LEU A 151 -1.05 9.75 8.32
C LEU A 151 -1.45 11.04 9.03
N ASN A 152 -0.62 11.46 9.98
CA ASN A 152 -0.73 12.73 10.68
C ASN A 152 0.37 13.68 10.19
N MET A 153 -0.02 14.85 9.64
CA MET A 153 0.89 15.90 9.17
C MET A 153 0.69 17.24 9.89
N TRP A 154 0.09 17.26 11.09
CA TRP A 154 -0.32 18.52 11.75
C TRP A 154 0.83 19.25 12.47
N THR A 155 1.48 18.61 13.45
CA THR A 155 2.57 19.19 14.25
C THR A 155 3.85 18.35 14.22
N GLY A 156 3.82 17.27 13.45
CA GLY A 156 4.90 16.32 13.15
C GLY A 156 4.40 15.39 12.03
N CYS A 157 5.30 14.65 11.38
CA CYS A 157 4.92 13.64 10.39
C CYS A 157 4.97 12.25 11.04
N GLY A 158 3.80 11.60 11.15
CA GLY A 158 3.68 10.25 11.68
C GLY A 158 2.77 9.41 10.80
N ILE A 159 3.23 8.21 10.43
CA ILE A 159 2.44 7.22 9.69
C ILE A 159 2.27 5.97 10.54
N GLN A 160 1.07 5.39 10.49
CA GLN A 160 0.69 4.19 11.23
C GLN A 160 -0.02 3.23 10.29
N TYR A 161 0.20 1.93 10.49
CA TYR A 161 -0.44 0.87 9.72
C TYR A 161 -1.20 -0.06 10.67
N THR A 162 -2.37 -0.52 10.23
CA THR A 162 -3.23 -1.45 10.96
C THR A 162 -3.69 -2.56 10.03
N LYS A 163 -4.03 -3.71 10.59
CA LYS A 163 -4.67 -4.82 9.87
C LYS A 163 -6.01 -5.10 10.55
N GLU A 164 -7.06 -5.34 9.76
CA GLU A 164 -8.40 -5.71 10.26
C GLU A 164 -9.00 -4.61 11.16
N SER A 165 -9.52 -3.54 10.56
CA SER A 165 -10.09 -2.36 11.25
C SER A 165 -11.31 -2.72 12.12
N GLY A 166 -11.07 -3.28 13.31
CA GLY A 166 -12.15 -3.74 14.17
C GLY A 166 -11.82 -4.09 15.62
N SER A 167 -10.57 -4.09 16.07
CA SER A 167 -10.29 -4.29 17.51
C SER A 167 -9.08 -3.51 17.96
N LEU A 168 -9.33 -2.67 18.96
CA LEU A 168 -8.39 -1.82 19.67
C LEU A 168 -7.08 -2.56 20.01
N SER A 169 -6.03 -1.75 20.12
CA SER A 169 -4.89 -1.89 21.03
C SER A 169 -3.60 -2.45 20.41
N TYR A 170 -2.40 -1.93 20.64
CA TYR A 170 -1.92 -0.88 21.54
C TYR A 170 -0.83 -0.08 20.84
N ASP A 171 -0.71 1.18 21.23
CA ASP A 171 0.45 2.02 21.03
C ASP A 171 1.77 1.25 21.25
N LEU A 172 2.45 0.91 20.16
CA LEU A 172 3.91 0.79 20.18
C LEU A 172 4.46 2.04 19.50
N PHE A 173 4.55 3.11 20.32
CA PHE A 173 5.42 4.23 20.03
C PHE A 173 6.85 3.71 19.91
N HIS A 174 7.29 3.41 18.70
CA HIS A 174 8.65 3.74 18.33
C HIS A 174 8.58 5.09 17.63
N HIS A 175 9.08 6.12 18.30
CA HIS A 175 9.43 7.38 17.67
C HIS A 175 10.41 7.09 16.53
N GLY A 176 9.89 6.84 15.33
CA GLY A 176 10.54 7.29 14.13
C GLY A 176 10.20 8.76 14.00
N GLU A 177 11.11 9.65 14.40
CA GLU A 177 11.09 11.00 13.84
C GLU A 177 11.30 10.86 12.34
N PHE A 178 10.21 10.82 11.59
CA PHE A 178 10.27 10.99 10.16
C PHE A 178 10.22 12.50 9.91
N SER A 179 11.40 13.10 9.79
CA SER A 179 11.51 14.44 9.23
C SER A 179 11.17 14.35 7.75
N CYS A 180 9.88 14.37 7.44
CA CYS A 180 9.42 14.61 6.10
C CYS A 180 9.79 16.07 5.82
N GLN A 181 10.85 16.32 5.05
CA GLN A 181 11.04 17.62 4.42
C GLN A 181 9.99 17.70 3.31
N ILE A 182 8.78 18.16 3.66
CA ILE A 182 7.56 17.94 2.87
C ILE A 182 7.56 18.83 1.62
N GLY A 183 7.79 18.19 0.46
CA GLY A 183 7.10 18.50 -0.79
C GLY A 183 6.10 17.39 -1.09
N TYR A 184 4.98 17.74 -1.72
CA TYR A 184 3.85 16.88 -2.15
C TYR A 184 4.09 15.35 -2.09
N ASN A 185 3.45 14.67 -1.14
CA ASN A 185 3.49 13.22 -1.00
C ASN A 185 2.24 12.55 -1.61
N ASN A 186 2.30 11.26 -1.89
CA ASN A 186 1.16 10.48 -2.38
C ASN A 186 1.15 9.06 -1.79
N VAL A 187 -0.03 8.42 -1.79
CA VAL A 187 -0.19 6.99 -1.46
C VAL A 187 0.53 6.13 -2.50
N LEU A 188 1.28 5.12 -2.07
CA LEU A 188 2.00 4.17 -2.93
C LEU A 188 1.58 2.73 -2.66
N GLY A 189 1.51 1.93 -3.72
CA GLY A 189 1.43 0.47 -3.66
C GLY A 189 2.44 -0.15 -4.62
N SER A 190 3.14 -1.21 -4.19
CA SER A 190 4.11 -1.92 -5.04
C SER A 190 4.10 -3.43 -4.84
N LEU A 191 4.44 -4.16 -5.91
CA LEU A 191 4.60 -5.62 -5.95
C LEU A 191 5.86 -5.97 -6.77
N THR A 192 6.66 -6.90 -6.24
CA THR A 192 7.92 -7.37 -6.83
C THR A 192 7.86 -8.83 -7.27
#